data_AF-A0A835R032-F1
#
_entry.id   AF-A0A835R032-F1
#
_cell.length_a   1.000
_cell.length_b   1.000
_cell.length_c   1.000
_cell.angle_alpha   90.00
_cell.angle_beta   90.00
_cell.angle_gamma   90.00
#
_symmetry.space_group_name_H-M   'P 1'
#
loop_
_entity.id
_entity.type
_entity.pdbx_description
1 polymer ?
#
loop_
_entity_poly.entity_id
_entity_poly.type
_entity_poly.pdbx_seq_one_letter_code
_entity_poly.pdbx_strand_id
1 'polypeptide(L)'
;MKGLLYNLNVTNEAGELLLQDAGIEVDPFGDLNTEAERTLGRLVLDKYNTEFYILHRYPLAVRPFYTMPCPDNPLYSNSFDVFIRGEEIISGAQRVHFPDLLTSQAKGTWDRR
;
A
#
# COMPACT_ATOMS: atom_id res chain seq x y z
N MET A 1 -22.42 20.06 6.77
CA MET A 1 -20.97 19.86 6.81
C MET A 1 -20.70 18.37 6.89
N LYS A 2 -20.17 17.72 5.84
CA LYS A 2 -19.66 16.34 5.95
C LYS A 2 -18.42 16.41 6.86
N GLY A 3 -18.43 15.69 7.97
CA GLY A 3 -17.29 15.63 8.89
C GLY A 3 -16.07 15.03 8.22
N LEU A 4 -14.87 15.42 8.65
CA LEU A 4 -13.63 14.79 8.19
C LEU A 4 -13.61 13.30 8.59
N LEU A 5 -13.30 12.44 7.63
CA LEU A 5 -12.99 11.03 7.87
C LEU A 5 -11.52 10.94 8.31
N TYR A 6 -11.29 10.97 9.62
CA TYR A 6 -9.94 10.89 10.21
C TYR A 6 -9.31 9.49 10.15
N ASN A 7 -10.05 8.49 9.66
CA ASN A 7 -9.69 7.07 9.68
C ASN A 7 -9.85 6.41 8.30
N LEU A 8 -9.63 7.15 7.22
CA LEU A 8 -9.70 6.59 5.86
C LEU A 8 -8.56 5.58 5.65
N ASN A 9 -8.94 4.31 5.50
CA ASN A 9 -8.07 3.21 5.13
C ASN A 9 -8.46 2.73 3.73
N VAL A 10 -7.50 2.69 2.83
CA VAL A 10 -7.67 2.30 1.43
C VAL A 10 -6.73 1.12 1.17
N THR A 11 -7.22 0.06 0.54
CA THR A 11 -6.30 -1.00 0.06
C THR A 11 -5.50 -0.49 -1.11
N ASN A 12 -4.26 -0.97 -1.30
CA ASN A 12 -3.42 -0.59 -2.43
C ASN A 12 -4.18 -0.80 -3.75
N GLU A 13 -4.80 -1.97 -3.94
CA GLU A 13 -5.70 -2.28 -5.05
C GLU A 13 -6.85 -1.26 -5.25
N ALA A 14 -7.52 -0.81 -4.18
CA ALA A 14 -8.55 0.21 -4.30
C ALA A 14 -7.98 1.59 -4.68
N GLY A 15 -6.75 1.89 -4.27
CA GLY A 15 -6.01 3.07 -4.71
C GLY A 15 -5.63 3.00 -6.19
N GLU A 16 -5.20 1.83 -6.67
CA GLU A 16 -4.91 1.58 -8.08
C GLU A 16 -6.16 1.75 -8.95
N LEU A 17 -7.31 1.24 -8.50
CA LEU A 17 -8.59 1.43 -9.21
C LEU A 17 -8.97 2.91 -9.32
N LEU A 18 -8.75 3.71 -8.28
CA LEU A 18 -8.98 5.16 -8.35
C LEU A 18 -8.08 5.83 -9.40
N LEU A 19 -6.82 5.41 -9.48
CA LEU A 19 -5.86 5.93 -10.46
C LEU A 19 -6.24 5.52 -11.88
N GLN A 20 -6.62 4.26 -12.08
CA GLN A 20 -7.08 3.73 -13.37
C GLN A 20 -8.36 4.44 -13.86
N ASP A 21 -9.33 4.68 -12.97
CA ASP A 21 -10.53 5.45 -13.26
C ASP A 21 -10.21 6.90 -13.69
N ALA A 22 -9.08 7.45 -13.23
CA ALA A 22 -8.55 8.75 -13.61
C ALA A 22 -7.66 8.72 -14.87
N GLY A 23 -7.51 7.55 -15.52
CA GLY A 23 -6.71 7.37 -16.74
C GLY A 23 -5.20 7.25 -16.48
N ILE A 24 -4.78 6.94 -15.25
CA ILE A 24 -3.39 6.67 -14.90
C ILE A 24 -3.11 5.17 -15.05
N GLU A 25 -2.10 4.82 -15.83
CA GLU A 25 -1.61 3.44 -15.91
C GLU A 25 -0.85 3.08 -14.63
N VAL A 26 -1.18 1.92 -14.06
CA VAL A 26 -0.56 1.38 -12.85
C VAL A 26 -0.25 -0.09 -13.06
N ASP A 27 0.94 -0.52 -12.65
CA ASP A 27 1.31 -1.94 -12.57
C ASP A 27 0.68 -2.54 -11.29
N PRO A 28 -0.24 -3.53 -11.39
CA PRO A 28 -0.93 -4.11 -10.24
C PRO A 28 -0.03 -4.78 -9.19
N PHE A 29 1.24 -5.03 -9.52
CA PHE A 29 2.23 -5.57 -8.58
C PHE A 29 3.46 -4.67 -8.45
N GLY A 30 3.41 -3.49 -9.05
CA GLY A 30 4.45 -2.47 -9.00
C GLY A 30 4.27 -1.52 -7.82
N ASP A 31 5.26 -0.66 -7.63
CA ASP A 31 5.18 0.40 -6.63
C ASP A 31 4.58 1.66 -7.26
N LEU A 32 3.88 2.45 -6.45
CA LEU A 32 3.36 3.74 -6.92
C LEU A 32 4.53 4.72 -7.05
N ASN A 33 4.68 5.32 -8.22
CA ASN A 33 5.63 6.42 -8.37
C ASN A 33 5.06 7.71 -7.75
N THR A 34 5.93 8.69 -7.48
CA THR A 34 5.57 9.96 -6.83
C THR A 34 4.42 10.71 -7.53
N GLU A 35 4.34 10.66 -8.87
CA GLU A 35 3.26 11.33 -9.59
C GLU A 35 1.90 10.61 -9.42
N ALA A 36 1.92 9.27 -9.36
CA ALA A 36 0.75 8.47 -9.02
C ALA A 36 0.29 8.74 -7.58
N GLU A 37 1.20 8.81 -6.60
CA GLU A 37 0.89 9.14 -5.20
C GLU A 37 0.24 10.52 -5.05
N ARG A 38 0.79 11.54 -5.73
CA ARG A 38 0.20 12.89 -5.77
C ARG A 38 -1.16 12.92 -6.44
N THR A 39 -1.34 12.12 -7.48
CA THR A 39 -2.64 11.99 -8.17
C THR A 39 -3.65 11.33 -7.25
N LEU A 40 -3.28 10.23 -6.59
CA LEU A 40 -4.12 9.54 -5.62
C LEU A 40 -4.51 10.46 -4.46
N GLY A 41 -3.58 11.26 -3.93
CA GLY A 41 -3.88 12.25 -2.90
C GLY A 41 -4.96 13.26 -3.31
N ARG A 42 -4.91 13.76 -4.56
CA ARG A 42 -5.95 14.64 -5.12
C ARG A 42 -7.30 13.92 -5.24
N LEU A 43 -7.31 12.70 -5.75
CA LEU A 43 -8.53 11.89 -5.89
C LEU A 43 -9.15 11.56 -4.52
N VAL A 44 -8.32 11.28 -3.51
CA VAL A 44 -8.77 11.05 -2.14
C VAL A 44 -9.40 12.31 -1.55
N LEU A 45 -8.79 13.48 -1.76
CA LEU A 45 -9.34 14.75 -1.33
C LEU A 45 -10.71 15.01 -1.98
N ASP A 46 -10.82 14.85 -3.30
CA ASP A 46 -12.06 15.11 -4.03
C ASP A 46 -13.19 14.14 -3.63
N LYS A 47 -12.85 12.86 -3.43
CA LYS A 47 -13.83 11.80 -3.12
C LYS A 47 -14.25 11.76 -1.65
N TYR A 48 -13.31 11.98 -0.73
CA TYR A 48 -13.51 11.74 0.71
C TYR A 48 -13.33 12.98 1.58
N ASN A 49 -12.94 14.13 1.00
CA ASN A 49 -12.73 15.40 1.70
C ASN A 49 -11.73 15.26 2.87
N THR A 50 -10.62 14.56 2.62
CA THR A 50 -9.48 14.41 3.55
C THR A 50 -8.15 14.48 2.80
N GLU A 51 -7.15 15.05 3.45
CA GLU A 51 -5.77 15.06 2.97
C GLU A 51 -4.90 14.02 3.69
N PHE A 52 -5.48 13.28 4.63
CA PHE A 52 -4.83 12.24 5.43
C PHE A 52 -5.49 10.91 5.18
N TYR A 53 -4.70 9.89 4.81
CA TYR A 53 -5.18 8.53 4.60
C TYR A 53 -4.05 7.51 4.77
N ILE A 54 -4.45 6.25 4.97
CA ILE A 54 -3.54 5.11 5.03
C ILE A 54 -3.81 4.25 3.79
N LEU A 55 -2.77 3.96 3.02
CA LEU A 55 -2.80 2.96 1.95
C LEU A 55 -2.19 1.67 2.50
N HIS A 56 -2.91 0.56 2.46
CA HIS A 56 -2.45 -0.70 3.07
C HIS A 56 -2.61 -1.89 2.14
N ARG A 57 -1.97 -3.02 2.48
CA ARG A 57 -1.91 -4.22 1.62
C ARG A 57 -1.16 -3.98 0.31
N TYR A 58 0.06 -3.44 0.38
CA TYR A 58 0.91 -3.34 -0.81
C TYR A 58 1.31 -4.73 -1.32
N PRO A 59 1.60 -4.85 -2.63
CA PRO A 59 2.21 -6.04 -3.20
C PRO A 59 3.45 -6.42 -2.41
N LEU A 60 3.55 -7.68 -1.99
CA LEU A 60 4.69 -8.15 -1.21
C LEU A 60 6.01 -8.04 -2.00
N ALA A 61 5.93 -8.10 -3.33
CA ALA A 61 7.07 -8.01 -4.23
C ALA A 61 7.84 -6.69 -4.13
N VAL A 62 7.18 -5.58 -3.76
CA VAL A 62 7.80 -4.25 -3.65
C VAL A 62 8.24 -3.91 -2.23
N ARG A 63 7.98 -4.80 -1.25
CA ARG A 63 8.32 -4.54 0.15
C ARG A 63 9.61 -5.27 0.56
N PRO A 64 10.34 -4.76 1.57
CA PRO A 64 11.55 -5.42 2.06
C PRO A 64 11.29 -6.84 2.59
N PHE A 65 12.32 -7.68 2.55
CA PHE A 65 12.23 -9.12 2.89
C PHE A 65 11.69 -9.42 4.29
N TYR A 66 11.72 -8.48 5.23
CA TYR A 66 11.22 -8.69 6.60
C TYR A 66 9.70 -8.43 6.74
N THR A 67 9.01 -8.15 5.64
CA THR A 67 7.59 -7.79 5.61
C THR A 67 6.72 -9.04 5.68
N MET A 68 5.79 -9.07 6.63
CA MET A 68 4.87 -10.19 6.79
C MET A 68 3.90 -10.26 5.59
N PRO A 69 3.73 -11.42 4.93
CA PRO A 69 2.69 -11.64 3.91
C PRO A 69 1.28 -11.51 4.50
N CYS A 70 0.29 -11.16 3.67
CA CYS A 70 -1.11 -11.25 4.09
C CYS A 70 -1.52 -12.73 4.26
N PRO A 71 -2.27 -13.07 5.33
CA PRO A 71 -2.67 -14.46 5.59
C PRO A 71 -3.69 -14.99 4.57
N ASP A 72 -4.47 -14.10 3.96
CA ASP A 72 -5.53 -14.42 3.01
C ASP A 72 -5.06 -14.39 1.54
N ASN A 73 -4.00 -13.64 1.22
CA ASN A 73 -3.41 -13.60 -0.11
C ASN A 73 -1.90 -13.30 -0.03
N PRO A 74 -1.01 -14.28 -0.25
CA PRO A 74 0.43 -14.12 -0.10
C PRO A 74 1.09 -13.23 -1.18
N LEU A 75 0.36 -12.81 -2.22
CA LEU A 75 0.83 -11.80 -3.18
C LEU A 75 0.89 -10.39 -2.55
N TYR A 76 0.11 -10.16 -1.50
CA TYR A 76 0.09 -8.92 -0.74
C TYR A 76 0.76 -9.07 0.61
N SER A 77 0.98 -7.95 1.28
CA SER A 77 1.69 -7.89 2.55
C SER A 77 0.93 -7.09 3.61
N ASN A 78 1.19 -7.40 4.88
CA ASN A 78 0.69 -6.63 6.02
C ASN A 78 1.50 -5.34 6.20
N SER A 79 1.63 -4.58 5.12
CA SER A 79 2.29 -3.28 5.08
C SER A 79 1.29 -2.16 4.84
N PHE A 80 1.74 -0.95 5.16
CA PHE A 80 0.98 0.25 4.96
C PHE A 80 1.92 1.43 4.78
N ASP A 81 1.45 2.42 4.04
CA ASP A 81 2.06 3.73 3.94
C ASP A 81 1.00 4.79 4.34
N VAL A 82 1.45 5.86 5.00
CA VAL A 82 0.61 6.96 5.48
C VAL A 82 0.91 8.20 4.66
N PHE A 83 -0.14 8.84 4.17
CA PHE A 83 -0.03 9.98 3.29
C PHE A 83 -0.62 11.24 3.92
N ILE A 84 0.06 12.37 3.70
CA ILE A 84 -0.49 13.71 3.93
C ILE A 84 -0.35 14.50 2.63
N ARG A 85 -1.47 15.05 2.12
CA ARG A 85 -1.51 15.87 0.89
C ARG A 85 -0.89 15.17 -0.34
N GLY A 86 -1.03 13.85 -0.43
CA GLY A 86 -0.50 13.06 -1.54
C GLY A 86 1.01 12.79 -1.48
N GLU A 87 1.66 13.03 -0.35
CA GLU A 87 3.06 12.71 -0.11
C GLU A 87 3.16 11.67 1.03
N GLU A 88 4.00 10.66 0.85
CA GLU A 88 4.27 9.64 1.87
C GLU A 88 5.01 10.28 3.05
N ILE A 89 4.53 10.04 4.27
CA ILE A 89 5.18 10.50 5.51
C ILE A 89 5.65 9.36 6.42
N ILE A 90 5.07 8.18 6.28
CA ILE A 90 5.39 6.99 7.08
C ILE A 90 5.24 5.77 6.19
N SER A 91 6.29 4.95 6.11
CA SER A 91 6.22 3.58 5.60
C SER A 91 6.37 2.56 6.72
N GLY A 92 5.41 1.62 6.81
CA GLY A 92 5.32 0.64 7.89
C GLY A 92 4.93 -0.76 7.41
N ALA A 93 5.19 -1.76 8.27
CA ALA A 93 4.63 -3.10 8.11
C ALA A 93 4.72 -3.92 9.40
N GLN A 94 3.88 -4.96 9.49
CA GLN A 94 4.13 -6.08 10.39
C GLN A 94 5.42 -6.79 9.96
N ARG A 95 6.29 -7.08 10.93
CA ARG A 95 7.54 -7.78 10.68
C ARG A 95 7.38 -9.29 10.85
N VAL A 96 8.11 -10.05 10.04
CA VAL A 96 8.21 -11.51 10.22
C VAL A 96 8.96 -11.82 11.51
N HIS A 97 8.29 -12.53 12.40
CA HIS A 97 8.83 -12.97 13.70
C HIS A 97 9.16 -14.47 13.73
N PHE A 98 8.90 -15.20 12.63
CA PHE A 98 9.26 -16.60 12.47
C PHE A 98 10.64 -16.71 11.79
N PRO A 99 11.69 -17.24 12.46
CA PRO A 99 13.05 -17.26 11.93
C PRO A 99 13.20 -17.98 10.58
N ASP A 100 12.52 -19.11 10.40
CA ASP A 100 12.62 -19.90 9.16
C ASP A 100 12.01 -19.15 7.97
N LEU A 101 10.84 -18.53 8.17
CA LEU A 101 10.20 -17.69 7.16
C LEU A 101 11.08 -16.48 6.82
N LEU A 102 11.56 -15.75 7.83
CA LEU A 102 12.43 -14.59 7.64
C LEU A 102 13.71 -14.97 6.85
N THR A 103 14.31 -16.11 7.19
CA THR A 103 15.51 -16.62 6.51
C THR A 103 15.21 -16.97 5.06
N SER A 104 14.09 -17.63 4.78
CA SER A 104 13.68 -17.98 3.42
C SER A 104 13.38 -16.75 2.56
N GLN A 105 12.74 -15.71 3.12
CA GLN A 105 12.50 -14.44 2.42
C GLN A 105 13.80 -13.68 2.15
N ALA A 106 14.71 -13.60 3.14
CA ALA A 106 16.01 -12.95 2.98
C ALA A 106 16.87 -13.62 1.89
N LYS A 107 16.78 -14.95 1.75
CA LYS A 107 17.48 -15.72 0.71
C LYS A 107 16.76 -15.69 -0.65
N GLY A 108 15.53 -15.17 -0.72
CA GLY A 108 14.69 -15.25 -1.92
C GLY A 108 14.24 -16.67 -2.27
N THR A 109 14.32 -17.61 -1.33
CA THR A 109 13.95 -19.03 -1.53
C THR A 109 12.53 -19.34 -1.06
N TRP A 110 11.84 -18.37 -0.48
CA TRP A 110 10.44 -18.51 -0.08
C TRP A 110 9.53 -18.55 -1.30
N ASP A 111 8.73 -19.61 -1.44
CA ASP A 111 7.75 -19.72 -2.51
C ASP A 111 6.55 -18.82 -2.18
N ARG A 112 6.24 -17.91 -3.11
CA ARG A 112 5.15 -16.92 -2.97
C ARG A 112 3.85 -17.41 -3.60
N ARG A 113 3.82 -18.66 -4.07
CA ARG A 113 2.73 -19.30 -4.81
C ARG A 113 1.89 -20.21 -3.94
#